data_AF-A0A7J0EEC2-F1
#
_entry.id   AF-A0A7J0EEC2-F1
#
_cell.length_a   1.000
_cell.length_b   1.000
_cell.length_c   1.000
_cell.angle_alpha   90.00
_cell.angle_beta   90.00
_cell.angle_gamma   90.00
#
_symmetry.space_group_name_H-M   'P 1'
#
loop_
_entity.id
_entity.type
_entity.pdbx_description
1 polymer ?
#
loop_
_entity_poly.entity_id
_entity_poly.type
_entity_poly.pdbx_seq_one_letter_code
_entity_poly.pdbx_strand_id
1 'polypeptide(L)'
;MLQIIDAADEVVDSVDTDELMKYFSLKNDPEDEGAENIKKKMETTRDQFADALYQKGLAMAEIESLKMMTLFVLWLCRVEKNSAVASTEGENVVDTTDDRTVPDLFEENFKELRKWVDLKSYKYGTLLVIRERRCGRLGTALKAVNDIIQDPGEPPKKKLYELKLSLLDEIGWGHLVSYERQWMHIRFPASLPLF
;
A
#
# COMPACT_ATOMS: atom_id res chain seq x y z
N MET A 1 8.03 -7.94 -9.22
CA MET A 1 6.62 -7.58 -8.90
C MET A 1 5.64 -8.64 -9.37
N LEU A 2 5.61 -9.03 -10.66
CA LEU A 2 4.71 -10.11 -11.12
C LEU A 2 4.95 -11.44 -10.40
N GLN A 3 6.22 -11.88 -10.29
CA GLN A 3 6.58 -13.07 -9.50
C GLN A 3 6.14 -13.01 -8.02
N ILE A 4 6.02 -11.81 -7.44
CA ILE A 4 5.56 -11.65 -6.05
C ILE A 4 4.05 -11.86 -5.97
N ILE A 5 3.30 -11.39 -6.97
CA ILE A 5 1.86 -11.63 -7.08
C ILE A 5 1.61 -13.12 -7.28
N ASP A 6 2.30 -13.75 -8.22
CA ASP A 6 2.13 -15.18 -8.51
C ASP A 6 2.44 -16.05 -7.27
N ALA A 7 3.53 -15.75 -6.57
CA ALA A 7 3.90 -16.47 -5.34
C ALA A 7 2.90 -16.21 -4.19
N ALA A 8 2.35 -15.00 -4.08
CA ALA A 8 1.33 -14.70 -3.09
C ALA A 8 0.00 -15.40 -3.42
N ASP A 9 -0.35 -15.51 -4.70
CA ASP A 9 -1.54 -16.23 -5.16
C ASP A 9 -1.43 -17.72 -4.84
N GLU A 10 -0.27 -18.34 -5.05
CA GLU A 10 -0.03 -19.74 -4.65
C GLU A 10 -0.28 -19.97 -3.14
N VAL A 11 0.18 -19.04 -2.29
CA VAL A 11 -0.05 -19.12 -0.84
C VAL A 11 -1.53 -18.94 -0.51
N VAL A 12 -2.18 -17.95 -1.10
CA VAL A 12 -3.62 -17.66 -0.88
C VAL A 12 -4.48 -18.84 -1.30
N ASP A 13 -4.18 -19.47 -2.43
CA ASP A 13 -4.93 -20.62 -2.96
C ASP A 13 -4.72 -21.90 -2.13
N SER A 14 -3.58 -22.02 -1.46
CA SER A 14 -3.27 -23.18 -0.60
C SER A 14 -3.98 -23.17 0.76
N VAL A 15 -4.48 -22.00 1.19
CA VAL A 15 -5.06 -21.79 2.51
C VAL A 15 -6.57 -21.96 2.46
N ASP A 16 -7.12 -22.85 3.30
CA ASP A 16 -8.57 -22.94 3.49
C ASP A 16 -9.07 -21.76 4.34
N THR A 17 -9.54 -20.71 3.66
CA THR A 17 -10.06 -19.50 4.30
C THR A 17 -11.32 -19.77 5.12
N ASP A 18 -12.15 -20.74 4.71
CA ASP A 18 -13.38 -21.07 5.42
C ASP A 18 -13.09 -21.80 6.72
N GLU A 19 -12.12 -22.71 6.72
CA GLU A 19 -11.63 -23.36 7.93
C GLU A 19 -11.04 -22.34 8.92
N LEU A 20 -10.18 -21.44 8.44
CA LEU A 20 -9.62 -20.37 9.27
C LEU A 20 -10.71 -19.49 9.88
N MET A 21 -11.67 -19.02 9.07
CA MET A 21 -12.78 -18.19 9.56
C MET A 21 -13.61 -18.93 10.61
N LYS A 22 -13.93 -20.21 10.38
CA LYS A 22 -14.67 -21.03 11.34
C LYS A 22 -13.90 -21.17 12.65
N TYR A 23 -12.60 -21.46 12.58
CA TYR A 23 -11.76 -21.63 13.77
C TYR A 23 -11.72 -20.35 14.62
N PHE A 24 -11.50 -19.18 14.02
CA PHE A 24 -11.44 -17.91 14.76
C PHE A 24 -12.81 -17.37 15.20
N SER A 25 -13.91 -17.90 14.65
CA SER A 25 -15.27 -17.59 15.09
C SER A 25 -15.70 -18.39 16.33
N LEU A 26 -15.09 -19.55 16.56
CA LEU A 26 -15.40 -20.44 17.68
C LEU A 26 -14.53 -20.12 18.90
N LYS A 27 -15.13 -20.12 20.09
CA LYS A 27 -14.37 -20.09 21.35
C LYS A 27 -13.87 -21.49 21.65
N ASN A 28 -12.58 -21.73 21.46
CA ASN A 28 -11.94 -22.98 21.84
C ASN A 28 -11.54 -22.95 23.32
N ASP A 29 -11.77 -24.07 24.02
CA ASP A 29 -11.43 -24.23 25.44
C ASP A 29 -9.91 -24.41 25.61
N PRO A 30 -9.22 -23.58 26.42
CA PRO A 30 -7.77 -23.70 26.61
C PRO A 30 -7.33 -24.96 27.38
N GLU A 31 -8.23 -25.71 28.03
CA GLU A 31 -7.88 -26.91 28.81
C GLU A 31 -7.78 -28.20 27.98
N ASP A 32 -8.15 -28.18 26.69
CA ASP A 32 -8.11 -29.37 25.84
C ASP A 32 -6.67 -29.74 25.39
N GLU A 33 -6.31 -31.02 25.46
CA GLU A 33 -4.96 -31.50 25.17
C GLU A 33 -4.61 -31.24 23.69
N GLY A 34 -3.68 -30.31 23.45
CA GLY A 34 -3.25 -29.94 22.11
C GLY A 34 -3.96 -28.71 21.52
N ALA A 35 -4.94 -28.13 22.21
CA ALA A 35 -5.62 -26.89 21.79
C ALA A 35 -4.63 -25.73 21.57
N GLU A 36 -3.63 -25.58 22.42
CA GLU A 36 -2.59 -24.55 22.25
C GLU A 36 -1.78 -24.73 20.95
N ASN A 37 -1.48 -25.97 20.58
CA ASN A 37 -0.71 -26.26 19.37
C ASN A 37 -1.55 -25.99 18.11
N ILE A 38 -2.84 -26.37 18.13
CA ILE A 38 -3.78 -26.05 17.05
C ILE A 38 -3.94 -24.54 16.91
N LYS A 39 -4.13 -23.82 18.03
CA LYS A 39 -4.25 -22.36 18.04
C LYS A 39 -3.02 -21.70 17.43
N LYS A 40 -1.82 -22.09 17.86
CA LYS A 40 -0.57 -21.55 17.34
C LYS A 40 -0.42 -21.80 15.83
N LYS A 41 -0.80 -22.99 15.35
CA LYS A 41 -0.80 -23.31 13.92
C LYS A 41 -1.76 -22.40 13.15
N MET A 42 -3.02 -22.29 13.61
CA MET A 42 -4.03 -21.45 12.96
C MET A 42 -3.65 -19.96 12.96
N GLU A 43 -3.05 -19.46 14.04
CA GLU A 43 -2.50 -18.09 14.10
C GLU A 43 -1.35 -17.90 13.10
N THR A 44 -0.44 -18.87 13.01
CA THR A 44 0.68 -18.82 12.05
C THR A 44 0.17 -18.83 10.61
N THR A 45 -0.79 -19.70 10.29
CA THR A 45 -1.39 -19.78 8.95
C THR A 45 -2.12 -18.48 8.60
N ARG A 46 -2.88 -17.90 9.53
CA ARG A 46 -3.51 -16.58 9.35
C ARG A 46 -2.48 -15.49 9.07
N ASP A 47 -1.39 -15.46 9.84
CA ASP A 47 -0.35 -14.43 9.67
C ASP A 47 0.36 -14.58 8.32
N GLN A 48 0.67 -15.81 7.89
CA GLN A 48 1.22 -16.09 6.56
C GLN A 48 0.28 -15.68 5.43
N PHE A 49 -1.01 -15.99 5.59
CA PHE A 49 -2.06 -15.62 4.64
C PHE A 49 -2.19 -14.09 4.53
N ALA A 50 -2.23 -13.40 5.66
CA ALA A 50 -2.24 -11.93 5.72
C ALA A 50 -0.99 -11.30 5.10
N ASP A 51 0.18 -11.86 5.36
CA ASP A 51 1.44 -11.38 4.79
C ASP A 51 1.48 -11.56 3.27
N ALA A 52 0.97 -12.68 2.74
CA ALA A 52 0.84 -12.90 1.30
C ALA A 52 -0.06 -11.86 0.64
N LEU A 53 -1.27 -11.64 1.18
CA LEU A 53 -2.20 -10.60 0.69
C LEU A 53 -1.58 -9.19 0.76
N TYR A 54 -0.82 -8.90 1.81
CA TYR A 54 -0.13 -7.63 1.95
C TYR A 54 0.95 -7.43 0.87
N GLN A 55 1.81 -8.42 0.65
CA GLN A 55 2.85 -8.36 -0.39
C GLN A 55 2.23 -8.25 -1.79
N LYS A 56 1.15 -8.99 -2.05
CA LYS A 56 0.38 -8.89 -3.29
C LYS A 56 -0.15 -7.48 -3.52
N GLY A 57 -0.75 -6.87 -2.50
CA GLY A 57 -1.27 -5.50 -2.56
C GLY A 57 -0.18 -4.46 -2.83
N LEU A 58 0.97 -4.56 -2.16
CA LEU A 58 2.13 -3.69 -2.43
C LEU A 58 2.61 -3.84 -3.87
N ALA A 59 2.71 -5.08 -4.35
CA ALA A 59 3.17 -5.36 -5.69
C ALA A 59 2.24 -4.83 -6.78
N MET A 60 0.92 -4.94 -6.58
CA MET A 60 -0.08 -4.37 -7.49
C MET A 60 0.05 -2.85 -7.57
N ALA A 61 0.18 -2.16 -6.43
CA ALA A 61 0.31 -0.71 -6.41
C ALA A 61 1.59 -0.21 -7.09
N GLU A 62 2.71 -0.91 -6.91
CA GLU A 62 3.97 -0.55 -7.56
C GLU A 62 3.89 -0.75 -9.08
N ILE A 63 3.27 -1.85 -9.55
CA ILE A 63 3.04 -2.08 -10.98
C ILE A 63 2.16 -0.97 -11.57
N GLU A 64 1.09 -0.58 -10.88
CA GLU A 64 0.21 0.50 -11.31
C GLU A 64 0.98 1.84 -11.42
N SER A 65 1.78 2.16 -10.40
CA SER A 65 2.65 3.36 -10.40
C SER A 65 3.62 3.35 -11.59
N LEU A 66 4.29 2.22 -11.85
CA LEU A 66 5.22 2.07 -12.98
C LEU A 66 4.51 2.18 -14.34
N LYS A 67 3.30 1.62 -14.47
CA LYS A 67 2.49 1.75 -15.67
C LYS A 67 2.11 3.21 -15.91
N MET A 68 1.64 3.90 -14.89
CA MET A 68 1.30 5.33 -14.98
C MET A 68 2.51 6.17 -15.37
N MET A 69 3.66 5.93 -14.75
CA MET A 69 4.91 6.62 -15.11
C MET A 69 5.31 6.33 -16.56
N THR A 70 5.23 5.07 -17.01
CA THR A 70 5.56 4.67 -18.38
C THR A 70 4.63 5.32 -19.40
N LEU A 71 3.32 5.34 -19.12
CA LEU A 71 2.33 6.00 -19.97
C LEU A 71 2.56 7.51 -20.02
N PHE A 72 2.90 8.13 -18.89
CA PHE A 72 3.23 9.55 -18.82
C PHE A 72 4.48 9.89 -19.65
N VAL A 73 5.57 9.11 -19.52
CA VAL A 73 6.78 9.29 -20.32
C VAL A 73 6.50 9.12 -21.80
N LEU A 74 5.74 8.08 -22.18
CA LEU A 74 5.34 7.85 -23.57
C LEU A 74 4.52 9.02 -24.12
N TRP A 75 3.58 9.54 -23.32
CA TRP A 75 2.76 10.69 -23.66
C TRP A 75 3.63 11.95 -23.89
N LEU A 76 4.55 12.25 -22.97
CA LEU A 76 5.48 13.37 -23.11
C LEU A 76 6.31 13.28 -24.40
N CYS A 77 6.92 12.12 -24.69
CA CYS A 77 7.69 11.93 -25.91
C CYS A 77 6.86 12.05 -27.20
N ARG A 78 5.55 11.80 -27.14
CA ARG A 78 4.63 11.97 -28.27
C ARG A 78 4.28 13.45 -28.51
N VAL A 79 4.13 14.23 -27.45
CA VAL A 79 3.87 15.68 -27.53
C VAL A 79 5.03 16.42 -28.19
N GLU A 80 6.28 16.05 -27.91
CA GLU A 80 7.46 16.67 -28.56
C GLU A 80 7.50 16.43 -30.08
N LYS A 81 7.10 15.25 -30.54
CA LYS A 81 7.06 14.89 -31.97
C LYS A 81 5.91 15.56 -32.75
N ASN A 82 4.84 15.95 -32.07
CA ASN A 82 3.71 16.67 -32.67
C ASN A 82 3.93 18.20 -32.74
N SER A 83 5.01 18.74 -32.15
CA SER A 83 5.35 20.17 -32.24
C SER A 83 5.96 20.62 -33.57
N ALA A 84 6.23 19.69 -34.50
CA ALA A 84 6.81 19.98 -35.82
C ALA A 84 5.78 20.07 -36.97
N VAL A 85 4.48 19.89 -36.72
CA VAL A 85 3.43 20.06 -37.74
C VAL A 85 2.25 20.84 -37.16
N ALA A 86 2.25 22.14 -37.40
CA ALA A 86 1.07 22.97 -37.22
C ALA A 86 0.18 22.90 -38.47
N SER A 87 -1.01 22.32 -38.33
CA SER A 87 -2.27 22.80 -38.92
C SER A 87 -3.43 21.91 -38.46
N THR A 88 -4.35 22.54 -37.72
CA THR A 88 -5.80 22.31 -37.63
C THR A 88 -6.36 20.93 -37.99
N GLU A 89 -6.99 20.26 -37.02
CA GLU A 89 -8.44 20.05 -36.97
C GLU A 89 -8.82 19.35 -35.66
N GLY A 90 -9.97 19.73 -35.10
CA GLY A 90 -10.42 19.26 -33.80
C GLY A 90 -10.78 17.79 -33.83
N GLU A 91 -10.32 17.05 -32.82
CA GLU A 91 -10.80 15.70 -32.57
C GLU A 91 -11.40 15.63 -31.17
N ASN A 92 -12.73 15.60 -31.16
CA ASN A 92 -13.56 15.23 -30.03
C ASN A 92 -13.13 13.84 -29.55
N VAL A 93 -12.54 13.74 -28.35
CA VAL A 93 -12.43 12.44 -27.66
C VAL A 93 -13.48 12.42 -26.55
N VAL A 94 -14.70 12.10 -27.00
CA VAL A 94 -15.59 11.10 -26.41
C VAL A 94 -15.62 11.06 -24.89
N ASP A 95 -16.48 11.92 -24.34
CA ASP A 95 -17.30 11.59 -23.18
C ASP A 95 -18.38 10.59 -23.64
N THR A 96 -18.11 9.29 -23.53
CA THR A 96 -19.11 8.23 -23.70
C THR A 96 -18.71 6.98 -22.89
N THR A 97 -19.29 6.88 -21.70
CA THR A 97 -19.94 5.68 -21.13
C THR A 97 -19.27 4.31 -21.34
N ASP A 98 -18.86 3.67 -20.24
CA ASP A 98 -19.44 2.38 -19.80
C ASP A 98 -18.95 2.11 -18.37
N ASP A 99 -19.80 2.29 -17.36
CA ASP A 99 -19.58 1.84 -15.98
C ASP A 99 -19.73 0.30 -15.92
N ARG A 100 -18.95 -0.39 -16.76
CA ARG A 100 -18.56 -1.77 -16.54
C ARG A 100 -17.31 -1.67 -15.69
N THR A 101 -17.52 -1.56 -14.39
CA THR A 101 -16.47 -1.57 -13.38
C THR A 101 -15.46 -2.66 -13.71
N VAL A 102 -14.33 -2.29 -14.31
CA VAL A 102 -13.17 -3.18 -14.38
C VAL A 102 -12.87 -3.50 -12.91
N PRO A 103 -12.90 -4.77 -12.50
CA PRO A 103 -12.68 -5.11 -11.09
C PRO A 103 -11.32 -4.57 -10.67
N ASP A 104 -11.32 -3.67 -9.67
CA ASP A 104 -10.08 -3.18 -9.07
C ASP A 104 -9.51 -4.29 -8.18
N LEU A 105 -8.67 -5.12 -8.79
CA LEU A 105 -8.01 -6.26 -8.13
C LEU A 105 -7.29 -5.84 -6.84
N PHE A 106 -6.76 -4.62 -6.78
CA PHE A 106 -6.14 -4.10 -5.57
C PHE A 106 -7.19 -3.92 -4.46
N GLU A 107 -8.35 -3.35 -4.76
CA GLU A 107 -9.39 -3.09 -3.77
C GLU A 107 -10.04 -4.39 -3.29
N GLU A 108 -10.16 -5.40 -4.16
CA GLU A 108 -10.59 -6.75 -3.77
C GLU A 108 -9.58 -7.39 -2.80
N ASN A 109 -8.30 -7.39 -3.15
CA ASN A 109 -7.23 -7.88 -2.28
C ASN A 109 -7.19 -7.12 -0.95
N PHE A 110 -7.37 -5.80 -0.97
CA PHE A 110 -7.39 -4.97 0.23
C PHE A 110 -8.60 -5.26 1.13
N LYS A 111 -9.79 -5.45 0.53
CA LYS A 111 -11.00 -5.85 1.26
C LYS A 111 -10.80 -7.20 1.93
N GLU A 112 -10.12 -8.12 1.27
CA GLU A 112 -9.79 -9.42 1.85
C GLU A 112 -8.83 -9.26 3.04
N LEU A 113 -7.69 -8.59 2.86
CA LEU A 113 -6.71 -8.36 3.93
C LEU A 113 -7.34 -7.71 5.18
N ARG A 114 -8.25 -6.75 4.97
CA ARG A 114 -8.95 -6.04 6.06
C ARG A 114 -9.73 -6.97 7.00
N LYS A 115 -10.19 -8.14 6.52
CA LYS A 115 -10.92 -9.10 7.35
C LYS A 115 -10.03 -9.78 8.38
N TRP A 116 -8.74 -9.89 8.09
CA TRP A 116 -7.80 -10.71 8.85
C TRP A 116 -6.91 -9.90 9.79
N VAL A 117 -6.76 -8.61 9.55
CA VAL A 117 -5.70 -7.79 10.14
C VAL A 117 -6.19 -6.38 10.51
N ASP A 118 -5.65 -5.84 11.60
CA ASP A 118 -5.74 -4.40 11.87
C ASP A 118 -4.81 -3.60 10.95
N LEU A 119 -5.43 -2.91 10.00
CA LEU A 119 -4.75 -2.08 9.00
C LEU A 119 -4.06 -0.84 9.58
N LYS A 120 -4.36 -0.45 10.83
CA LYS A 120 -3.67 0.65 11.50
C LYS A 120 -2.36 0.23 12.15
N SER A 121 -2.11 -1.07 12.23
CA SER A 121 -0.85 -1.57 12.77
C SER A 121 0.33 -1.14 11.90
N TYR A 122 1.48 -0.98 12.55
CA TYR A 122 2.73 -0.59 11.91
C TYR A 122 3.09 -1.44 10.67
N LYS A 123 2.79 -2.75 10.71
CA LYS A 123 3.14 -3.71 9.65
C LYS A 123 2.38 -3.46 8.35
N TYR A 124 1.06 -3.24 8.43
CA TYR A 124 0.17 -3.20 7.27
C TYR A 124 -0.26 -1.77 6.89
N GLY A 125 0.00 -0.80 7.77
CA GLY A 125 -0.41 0.60 7.57
C GLY A 125 0.13 1.23 6.29
N THR A 126 1.28 0.78 5.76
CA THR A 126 1.81 1.28 4.49
C THR A 126 0.83 1.03 3.33
N LEU A 127 0.16 -0.13 3.30
CA LEU A 127 -0.82 -0.44 2.26
C LEU A 127 -2.08 0.42 2.40
N LEU A 128 -2.50 0.73 3.64
CA LEU A 128 -3.58 1.67 3.90
C LEU A 128 -3.25 3.06 3.33
N VAL A 129 -2.02 3.55 3.56
CA VAL A 129 -1.55 4.83 3.00
C VAL A 129 -1.63 4.83 1.48
N ILE A 130 -1.13 3.77 0.85
CA ILE A 130 -1.15 3.61 -0.62
C ILE A 130 -2.58 3.66 -1.14
N ARG A 131 -3.51 2.91 -0.52
CA ARG A 131 -4.93 2.93 -0.91
C ARG A 131 -5.52 4.33 -0.81
N GLU A 132 -5.32 5.01 0.31
CA GLU A 132 -5.88 6.35 0.52
C GLU A 132 -5.32 7.36 -0.49
N ARG A 133 -4.05 7.22 -0.86
CA ARG A 133 -3.42 7.97 -1.96
C ARG A 133 -4.05 7.66 -3.32
N ARG A 134 -4.29 6.37 -3.65
CA ARG A 134 -5.00 5.95 -4.88
C ARG A 134 -6.40 6.57 -4.98
N CYS A 135 -7.12 6.67 -3.87
CA CYS A 135 -8.44 7.31 -3.82
C CYS A 135 -8.40 8.84 -3.82
N GLY A 136 -7.23 9.48 -3.91
CA GLY A 136 -7.07 10.94 -3.84
C GLY A 136 -7.32 11.54 -2.45
N ARG A 137 -7.46 10.71 -1.41
CA ARG A 137 -7.73 11.13 -0.03
C ARG A 137 -6.42 11.40 0.72
N LEU A 138 -5.64 12.36 0.22
CA LEU A 138 -4.27 12.65 0.68
C LEU A 138 -4.20 13.00 2.18
N GLY A 139 -5.20 13.70 2.73
CA GLY A 139 -5.26 14.00 4.17
C GLY A 139 -5.40 12.75 5.04
N THR A 140 -6.21 11.78 4.60
CA THR A 140 -6.35 10.49 5.29
C THR A 140 -5.08 9.65 5.16
N ALA A 141 -4.44 9.67 3.99
CA ALA A 141 -3.15 9.03 3.76
C ALA A 141 -2.08 9.60 4.71
N LEU A 142 -2.02 10.94 4.84
CA LEU A 142 -1.08 11.62 5.73
C LEU A 142 -1.34 11.26 7.20
N LYS A 143 -2.62 11.20 7.61
CA LYS A 143 -2.99 10.75 8.94
C LYS A 143 -2.52 9.32 9.19
N ALA A 144 -2.77 8.40 8.27
CA ALA A 144 -2.35 7.01 8.40
C ALA A 144 -0.82 6.89 8.52
N VAL A 145 -0.03 7.63 7.71
CA VAL A 145 1.44 7.66 7.86
C VAL A 145 1.85 8.17 9.24
N ASN A 146 1.18 9.22 9.71
CA ASN A 146 1.50 9.81 11.02
C ASN A 146 1.18 8.85 12.17
N ASP A 147 0.06 8.13 12.09
CA ASP A 147 -0.32 7.10 13.07
C ASP A 147 0.75 5.99 13.13
N ILE A 148 1.29 5.55 11.98
CA ILE A 148 2.39 4.57 11.91
C ILE A 148 3.69 5.12 12.52
N ILE A 149 4.01 6.39 12.27
CA ILE A 149 5.23 7.04 12.78
C ILE A 149 5.18 7.23 14.31
N GLN A 150 3.99 7.47 14.86
CA GLN A 150 3.79 7.70 16.29
C GLN A 150 3.67 6.41 17.10
N ASP A 151 3.70 5.24 16.47
CA ASP A 151 3.70 3.96 17.17
C ASP A 151 4.93 3.85 18.09
N PRO A 152 4.73 3.73 19.42
CA PRO A 152 5.83 3.76 20.39
C PRO A 152 6.72 2.52 20.34
N GLY A 153 6.31 1.46 19.63
CA GLY A 153 7.01 0.19 19.58
C GLY A 153 8.13 0.11 18.54
N GLU A 154 8.21 1.04 17.60
CA GLU A 154 9.08 0.94 16.42
C GLU A 154 10.04 2.12 16.30
N PRO A 155 11.33 1.88 15.96
CA PRO A 155 12.27 2.97 15.77
C PRO A 155 11.86 3.84 14.58
N PRO A 156 12.18 5.15 14.59
CA PRO A 156 11.93 6.03 13.46
C PRO A 156 12.54 5.44 12.17
N LYS A 157 11.71 5.21 11.15
CA LYS A 157 12.20 4.67 9.86
C LYS A 157 12.17 5.75 8.79
N LYS A 158 13.33 6.01 8.18
CA LYS A 158 13.50 7.07 7.17
C LYS A 158 12.48 7.00 6.04
N LYS A 159 12.17 5.79 5.54
CA LYS A 159 11.19 5.56 4.46
C LYS A 159 9.79 6.11 4.77
N LEU A 160 9.34 6.06 6.03
CA LEU A 160 8.02 6.59 6.42
C LEU A 160 7.99 8.13 6.37
N TYR A 161 9.09 8.78 6.75
CA TYR A 161 9.23 10.23 6.65
C TYR A 161 9.38 10.68 5.19
N GLU A 162 10.06 9.90 4.35
CA GLU A 162 10.11 10.14 2.91
C GLU A 162 8.71 10.04 2.27
N LEU A 163 7.92 9.04 2.68
CA LEU A 163 6.53 8.90 2.26
C LEU A 163 5.68 10.09 2.74
N LYS A 164 5.84 10.51 4.01
CA LYS A 164 5.19 11.71 4.57
C LYS A 164 5.51 12.96 3.74
N LEU A 165 6.78 13.16 3.40
CA LEU A 165 7.21 14.27 2.55
C LEU A 165 6.56 14.22 1.16
N SER A 166 6.49 13.03 0.54
CA SER A 166 5.85 12.88 -0.77
C SER A 166 4.36 13.25 -0.74
N LEU A 167 3.64 12.88 0.32
CA LEU A 167 2.23 13.26 0.49
C LEU A 167 2.08 14.76 0.73
N LEU A 168 2.94 15.36 1.55
CA LEU A 168 2.92 16.81 1.80
C LEU A 168 3.19 17.62 0.53
N ASP A 169 4.08 17.12 -0.33
CA ASP A 169 4.41 17.73 -1.62
C ASP A 169 3.23 17.64 -2.59
N GLU A 170 2.56 16.49 -2.68
CA GLU A 170 1.34 16.30 -3.49
C GLU A 170 0.17 17.17 -3.02
N ILE A 171 0.03 17.39 -1.71
CA ILE A 171 -0.97 18.31 -1.14
C ILE A 171 -0.61 19.78 -1.46
N GLY A 172 0.65 20.08 -1.76
CA GLY A 172 1.15 21.44 -2.02
C GLY A 172 1.59 22.20 -0.76
N TRP A 173 1.82 21.51 0.36
CA TRP A 173 2.25 22.12 1.62
C TRP A 173 3.77 22.32 1.68
N GLY A 174 4.32 23.07 0.72
CA GLY A 174 5.77 23.22 0.53
C GLY A 174 6.55 23.71 1.76
N HIS A 175 5.95 24.58 2.58
CA HIS A 175 6.56 25.04 3.83
C HIS A 175 6.79 23.89 4.84
N LEU A 176 5.83 22.96 4.95
CA LEU A 176 5.96 21.77 5.81
C LEU A 176 6.95 20.77 5.22
N VAL A 177 7.00 20.64 3.89
CA VAL A 177 8.02 19.83 3.21
C VAL A 177 9.42 20.33 3.57
N SER A 178 9.68 21.64 3.48
CA SER A 178 10.98 22.22 3.85
C SER A 178 11.32 21.97 5.32
N TYR A 179 10.35 22.17 6.22
CA TYR A 179 10.52 21.94 7.66
C TYR A 179 10.86 20.46 7.96
N GLU A 180 10.08 19.51 7.45
CA GLU A 180 10.31 18.09 7.70
C GLU A 180 11.63 17.60 7.09
N ARG A 181 12.06 18.15 5.95
CA ARG A 181 13.40 17.86 5.38
C ARG A 181 14.52 18.29 6.33
N GLN A 182 14.41 19.44 6.99
CA GLN A 182 15.39 19.85 7.99
C GLN A 182 15.42 18.87 9.17
N TRP A 183 14.25 18.48 9.67
CA TRP A 183 14.14 17.49 10.75
C TRP A 183 14.68 16.12 10.38
N MET A 184 14.63 15.71 9.11
CA MET A 184 15.23 14.46 8.66
C MET A 184 16.74 14.42 8.88
N HIS A 185 17.46 15.54 8.70
CA HIS A 185 18.91 15.58 8.95
C HIS A 185 19.24 15.40 10.43
N ILE A 186 18.37 15.88 11.31
CA ILE A 186 18.51 15.75 12.77
C ILE A 186 18.14 14.33 13.23
N ARG A 187 17.02 13.78 12.73
CA ARG A 187 16.53 12.43 13.09
C ARG A 187 17.41 11.32 12.51
N PHE A 188 17.99 11.54 11.33
CA PHE A 188 18.79 10.56 10.59
C PHE A 188 20.15 11.15 10.19
N PRO A 189 21.04 11.41 11.16
CA PRO A 189 22.37 11.94 10.87
C PRO A 189 23.22 10.90 10.14
N ALA A 190 24.16 11.36 9.30
CA ALA A 190 25.06 10.48 8.54
C ALA A 190 26.08 9.75 9.44
N SER A 191 26.41 10.35 10.59
CA SER A 191 27.27 9.77 11.62
C SER A 191 26.77 10.20 12.99
N LEU A 192 27.07 9.39 14.01
CA LEU A 192 26.79 9.77 15.40
C LEU A 192 27.58 11.03 15.77
N PRO A 193 27.01 11.92 16.60
CA PRO A 193 27.73 13.07 17.10
C PRO A 193 28.99 12.62 17.86
N LEU A 194 30.09 13.33 17.66
CA LEU A 194 31.31 13.14 18.44
C LEU A 194 31.03 13.68 19.85
N PHE A 195 30.99 12.75 20.81
CA PHE A 195 30.89 12.88 22.27
C PHE A 195 30.41 14.21 22.86
#